data_AF-C1CVI3-F1
#
_entry.id   AF-C1CVI3-F1
#
_cell.length_a   1.000
_cell.length_b   1.000
_cell.length_c   1.000
_cell.angle_alpha   90.00
_cell.angle_beta   90.00
_cell.angle_gamma   90.00
#
_symmetry.space_group_name_H-M   'P 1'
#
loop_
_entity.id
_entity.type
_entity.pdbx_description
1 polymer ?
#
loop_
_entity_poly.entity_id
_entity_poly.type
_entity_poly.pdbx_seq_one_letter_code
_entity_poly.pdbx_strand_id
1 'polypeptide(L)'
;MSVTRLEICTEYLSIDQREDLLDAVWTALRISPGMVTADGNVELALCQCGQGVLPEDAPFVRVDGREYRNVTPERLSTLMRRWVR
;
A
#
# COMPACT_ATOMS: atom_id res chain seq x y z
N MET A 1 11.64 16.63 -5.92
CA MET A 1 10.97 16.10 -4.72
C MET A 1 10.47 14.72 -5.09
N SER A 2 10.94 13.67 -4.41
CA SER A 2 10.59 12.29 -4.75
C SER A 2 9.31 11.92 -4.01
N VAL A 3 8.24 11.65 -4.77
CA VAL A 3 6.98 11.17 -4.20
C VAL A 3 7.16 9.71 -3.83
N THR A 4 6.87 9.35 -2.57
CA THR A 4 6.87 7.96 -2.12
C THR A 4 5.70 7.23 -2.76
N ARG A 5 5.98 6.29 -3.66
CA ARG A 5 4.92 5.51 -4.31
C ARG A 5 4.56 4.29 -3.47
N LEU A 6 3.32 4.23 -3.00
CA LEU A 6 2.71 3.10 -2.30
C LEU A 6 1.87 2.30 -3.29
N GLU A 7 2.33 1.10 -3.62
CA GLU A 7 1.68 0.21 -4.58
C GLU A 7 1.13 -1.01 -3.84
N ILE A 8 -0.19 -1.19 -3.87
CA ILE A 8 -0.83 -2.38 -3.30
C ILE A 8 -1.05 -3.38 -4.43
N CYS A 9 -0.51 -4.59 -4.27
CA CYS A 9 -0.71 -5.67 -5.23
C CYS A 9 -2.10 -6.26 -5.06
N THR A 10 -2.82 -6.39 -6.16
CA THR A 10 -4.19 -6.93 -6.14
C THR A 10 -4.25 -8.44 -6.27
N GLU A 11 -3.15 -9.09 -6.62
CA GLU A 11 -3.06 -10.54 -6.81
C GLU A 11 -3.19 -11.30 -5.48
N TYR A 12 -4.01 -12.34 -5.49
CA TYR A 12 -4.31 -13.19 -4.33
C TYR A 12 -4.90 -12.43 -3.14
N LEU A 13 -5.21 -11.14 -3.31
CA LEU A 13 -5.83 -10.30 -2.30
C LEU A 13 -7.33 -10.57 -2.30
N SER A 14 -7.88 -10.96 -1.14
CA SER A 14 -9.34 -11.04 -1.00
C SER A 14 -9.96 -9.64 -0.97
N ILE A 15 -11.27 -9.56 -1.24
CA ILE A 15 -12.01 -8.29 -1.17
C ILE A 15 -11.90 -7.69 0.23
N ASP A 16 -12.07 -8.52 1.26
CA ASP A 16 -11.98 -8.13 2.67
C ASP A 16 -10.59 -7.57 3.03
N GLN A 17 -9.52 -8.29 2.65
CA GLN A 17 -8.14 -7.81 2.85
C GLN A 17 -7.85 -6.51 2.11
N ARG A 18 -8.40 -6.36 0.90
CA ARG A 18 -8.27 -5.14 0.11
C ARG A 18 -8.93 -3.97 0.85
N GLU A 19 -10.15 -4.14 1.32
CA GLU A 19 -10.88 -3.09 2.02
C GLU A 19 -10.17 -2.72 3.32
N ASP A 20 -9.67 -3.68 4.09
CA ASP A 20 -8.94 -3.42 5.34
C ASP A 20 -7.64 -2.62 5.10
N LEU A 21 -6.87 -2.97 4.06
CA LEU A 21 -5.69 -2.20 3.67
C LEU A 21 -6.04 -0.80 3.18
N LEU A 22 -7.10 -0.66 2.39
CA LEU A 22 -7.54 0.64 1.90
C LEU A 22 -8.06 1.52 3.04
N ASP A 23 -8.78 0.95 4.01
CA ASP A 23 -9.22 1.66 5.22
C ASP A 23 -8.02 2.13 6.03
N ALA A 24 -7.00 1.28 6.22
CA ALA A 24 -5.76 1.68 6.89
C ALA A 24 -5.08 2.86 6.17
N VAL A 25 -5.00 2.83 4.83
CA VAL A 25 -4.43 3.95 4.05
C VAL A 25 -5.29 5.20 4.16
N TRP A 26 -6.61 5.08 4.04
CA TRP A 26 -7.52 6.20 4.20
C TRP A 26 -7.42 6.83 5.59
N THR A 27 -7.35 6.02 6.63
CA THR A 27 -7.23 6.45 8.02
C THR A 27 -5.91 7.20 8.26
N ALA A 28 -4.81 6.75 7.66
CA ALA A 28 -3.49 7.36 7.87
C ALA A 28 -3.21 8.56 6.95
N LEU A 29 -3.59 8.47 5.68
CA LEU A 29 -3.17 9.40 4.62
C LEU A 29 -4.34 10.18 3.99
N ARG A 30 -5.60 9.79 4.27
CA ARG A 30 -6.82 10.40 3.70
C ARG A 30 -6.84 10.43 2.16
N ILE A 31 -6.25 9.41 1.54
CA ILE A 31 -6.22 9.22 0.09
C ILE A 31 -6.85 7.89 -0.33
N SER A 32 -7.22 7.80 -1.60
CA SER A 32 -7.76 6.59 -2.24
C SER A 32 -6.89 6.20 -3.44
N PRO A 33 -7.06 4.99 -4.00
CA PRO A 33 -6.33 4.54 -5.17
C PRO A 33 -6.32 5.55 -6.32
N GLY A 34 -5.13 5.84 -6.85
CA GLY A 34 -4.92 6.84 -7.91
C GLY A 34 -4.82 8.28 -7.41
N MET A 35 -4.87 8.52 -6.09
CA MET A 35 -4.69 9.84 -5.49
C MET A 35 -3.32 9.99 -4.83
N VAL A 36 -2.90 11.25 -4.72
CA VAL A 36 -1.69 11.69 -4.01
C VAL A 36 -2.12 12.44 -2.75
N THR A 37 -1.34 12.34 -1.68
CA THR A 37 -1.59 13.10 -0.44
C THR A 37 -1.58 14.60 -0.71
N ALA A 38 -2.28 15.37 0.14
CA ALA A 38 -2.31 16.83 0.03
C ALA A 38 -0.91 17.47 0.10
N ASP A 39 -0.01 16.87 0.88
CA ASP A 39 1.40 17.25 0.97
C ASP A 39 2.24 16.86 -0.26
N GLY A 40 1.69 16.08 -1.20
CA GLY A 40 2.40 15.63 -2.40
C GLY A 40 3.49 14.58 -2.13
N ASN A 41 3.55 14.03 -0.91
CA ASN A 41 4.64 13.15 -0.48
C ASN A 41 4.38 11.67 -0.75
N VAL A 42 3.11 11.24 -0.86
CA VAL A 42 2.76 9.83 -1.04
C VAL A 42 1.69 9.68 -2.12
N GLU A 43 1.91 8.76 -3.06
CA GLU A 43 0.95 8.36 -4.09
C GLU A 43 0.46 6.93 -3.82
N LEU A 44 -0.85 6.70 -3.77
CA LEU A 44 -1.42 5.36 -3.68
C LEU A 44 -1.76 4.84 -5.08
N ALA A 45 -1.19 3.69 -5.44
CA ALA A 45 -1.49 2.99 -6.68
C ALA A 45 -1.91 1.54 -6.41
N LEU A 46 -2.85 1.04 -7.20
CA LEU A 46 -3.16 -0.39 -7.28
C LEU A 46 -2.47 -0.94 -8.51
N CYS A 47 -1.71 -2.02 -8.35
CA CYS A 47 -0.89 -2.56 -9.44
C CYS A 47 -0.97 -4.08 -9.48
N GLN A 48 -0.69 -4.62 -10.67
CA GLN A 48 -0.34 -6.02 -10.81
C GLN A 48 1.17 -6.18 -10.66
N CYS A 49 1.59 -6.86 -9.61
CA CYS A 49 2.97 -7.11 -9.22
C CYS A 49 3.58 -8.33 -9.92
N GLY A 50 2.76 -9.20 -10.52
CA GLY A 50 3.18 -10.18 -11.53
C GLY A 50 3.61 -11.54 -10.98
N GLN A 51 4.26 -12.35 -11.84
CA GLN A 51 4.50 -13.81 -11.64
C GLN A 51 5.38 -14.21 -10.43
N GLY A 52 5.92 -13.26 -9.66
CA GLY A 52 6.74 -13.53 -8.48
C GLY A 52 5.98 -13.50 -7.15
N VAL A 53 4.71 -13.09 -7.15
CA VAL A 53 3.88 -13.06 -5.93
C VAL A 53 3.24 -14.43 -5.76
N LEU A 54 3.51 -15.10 -4.64
CA LEU A 54 2.81 -16.30 -4.27
C LEU A 54 1.56 -15.94 -3.45
N PRO A 55 0.51 -16.79 -3.44
CA PRO A 55 -0.65 -16.58 -2.58
C PRO A 55 -0.28 -16.50 -1.08
N GLU A 56 0.79 -17.17 -0.65
CA GLU A 56 1.32 -17.10 0.72
C GLU A 56 1.99 -15.76 1.07
N ASP A 57 2.42 -14.99 0.06
CA ASP A 57 3.05 -13.69 0.23
C ASP A 57 2.01 -12.56 0.32
N ALA A 58 0.74 -12.84 -0.02
CA ALA A 58 -0.34 -11.88 0.06
C ALA A 58 -0.76 -11.64 1.53
N PRO A 59 -1.03 -10.37 1.94
CA PRO A 59 -0.98 -9.16 1.13
C PRO A 59 0.43 -8.67 0.80
N PHE A 60 0.65 -8.33 -0.48
CA PHE A 60 1.92 -7.78 -0.96
C PHE A 60 1.78 -6.29 -1.26
N VAL A 61 2.74 -5.51 -0.80
CA VAL A 61 2.79 -4.05 -0.99
C VAL A 61 4.21 -3.65 -1.37
N ARG A 62 4.35 -2.69 -2.29
CA ARG A 62 5.62 -2.09 -2.65
C ARG A 62 5.62 -0.61 -2.26
N VAL A 63 6.68 -0.17 -1.60
CA VAL A 63 6.86 1.22 -1.20
C VAL A 63 8.17 1.70 -1.77
N ASP A 64 8.13 2.67 -2.68
CA ASP A 64 9.32 3.27 -3.28
C ASP A 64 10.30 2.20 -3.86
N GLY A 65 9.73 1.19 -4.51
CA GLY A 65 10.49 0.04 -5.04
C GLY A 65 10.84 -1.04 -4.01
N ARG A 66 10.62 -0.82 -2.71
CA ARG A 66 10.87 -1.81 -1.66
C ARG A 66 9.65 -2.70 -1.43
N GLU A 67 9.88 -4.00 -1.50
CA GLU A 67 8.83 -5.01 -1.41
C GLU A 67 8.55 -5.43 0.04
N TYR A 68 7.27 -5.56 0.37
CA TYR A 68 6.78 -6.03 1.65
C TYR A 68 5.72 -7.11 1.41
N ARG A 69 5.90 -8.25 2.08
CA ARG A 69 5.04 -9.44 1.96
C ARG A 69 4.36 -9.73 3.28
N ASN A 70 3.22 -10.43 3.25
CA ASN A 70 2.39 -10.68 4.43
C ASN A 70 2.12 -9.38 5.22
N VAL A 71 1.74 -8.33 4.49
CA VAL A 71 1.51 -7.01 5.09
C VAL A 71 0.17 -6.98 5.76
N THR A 72 0.17 -6.78 7.08
CA THR A 72 -1.06 -6.51 7.83
C THR A 72 -1.39 -5.00 7.79
N PRO A 73 -2.66 -4.64 7.97
CA PRO A 73 -3.12 -3.25 8.09
C PRO A 73 -2.35 -2.45 9.14
N GLU A 74 -2.05 -3.07 10.29
CA GLU A 74 -1.25 -2.46 11.37
C GLU A 74 0.19 -2.19 10.93
N ARG A 75 0.79 -3.13 10.20
CA ARG A 75 2.15 -2.98 9.68
C ARG A 75 2.21 -1.90 8.60
N LEU A 76 1.22 -1.86 7.72
CA LEU A 76 1.07 -0.80 6.71
C LEU A 76 0.94 0.57 7.38
N SER A 77 0.08 0.69 8.39
CA SER A 77 -0.09 1.92 9.19
C SER A 77 1.22 2.39 9.83
N THR A 78 2.00 1.45 10.35
CA THR A 78 3.31 1.74 10.96
C THR A 78 4.33 2.24 9.92
N LEU A 79 4.29 1.71 8.70
CA LEU A 79 5.14 2.18 7.59
C LEU A 79 4.75 3.61 7.19
N MET A 80 3.45 3.87 7.02
CA MET A 80 2.93 5.19 6.62
C MET A 80 3.26 6.29 7.63
N ARG A 81 3.22 5.99 8.94
CA ARG A 81 3.62 6.95 9.99
C ARG A 81 5.03 7.52 9.81
N ARG A 82 5.93 6.81 9.12
CA ARG A 82 7.29 7.30 8.86
C ARG A 82 7.35 8.36 7.75
N TRP A 83 6.33 8.44 6.89
CA TRP A 83 6.27 9.36 5.76
C TRP A 83 5.45 10.62 6.06
N VAL A 84 4.56 10.57 7.05
CA VAL A 84 3.70 11.69 7.48
C VAL A 84 4.40 12.60 8.51
N ARG A 85 5.73 12.52 8.63
CA ARG A 85 6.47 13.21 9.69
C ARG A 85 7.01 14.57 9.24
#